data_AF-A0A0S6X6V8-F1
#
_entry.id   AF-A0A0S6X6V8-F1
#
_cell.length_a   1.000
_cell.length_b   1.000
_cell.length_c   1.000
_cell.angle_alpha   90.00
_cell.angle_beta   90.00
_cell.angle_gamma   90.00
#
_symmetry.space_group_name_H-M   'P 1'
#
loop_
_entity.id
_entity.type
_entity.pdbx_description
1 polymer ?
#
loop_
_entity_poly.entity_id
_entity_poly.type
_entity_poly.pdbx_seq_one_letter_code
_entity_poly.pdbx_strand_id
1 'polypeptide(L)'
;MIDRYRWGIFDGSITPAQYNSAWTKMRLEYQGIVPPVERPADGFDAGAKFHIPGNTPYTRYFLARILQFQFYQAACKQAGWTGPLHRCSFYGNKEVGKNLEATLSMGMSKPWPEALKAFTGSSKMSAKPMLDYFAPLKDWLDKQNKGQKTGW
;
A
#
# COMPACT_ATOMS: atom_id res chain seq x y z
N MET A 1 7.84 -5.48 -1.15
CA MET A 1 8.90 -6.49 -1.06
C MET A 1 8.58 -7.69 -0.15
N ILE A 2 7.93 -7.54 1.01
CA ILE A 2 7.80 -8.62 2.02
C ILE A 2 7.12 -9.89 1.48
N ASP A 3 5.93 -9.78 0.87
CA ASP A 3 5.29 -10.96 0.29
C ASP A 3 5.97 -11.42 -1.02
N ARG A 4 6.65 -10.55 -1.77
CA ARG A 4 7.50 -10.98 -2.90
C ARG A 4 8.63 -11.90 -2.43
N TYR A 5 9.25 -11.57 -1.29
CA TYR A 5 10.24 -12.42 -0.64
C TYR A 5 9.64 -13.77 -0.23
N ARG A 6 8.47 -13.79 0.41
CA ARG A 6 7.81 -15.05 0.79
C ARG A 6 7.38 -15.88 -0.40
N TRP A 7 6.86 -15.25 -1.46
CA TRP A 7 6.49 -15.96 -2.68
C TRP A 7 7.71 -16.61 -3.32
N GLY A 8 8.86 -15.93 -3.35
CA GLY A 8 10.11 -16.52 -3.83
C GLY A 8 10.57 -17.72 -2.99
N ILE A 9 10.30 -17.73 -1.68
CA ILE A 9 10.54 -18.92 -0.84
C ILE A 9 9.54 -20.04 -1.20
N PHE A 10 8.25 -19.71 -1.32
CA PHE A 10 7.20 -20.69 -1.58
C PHE A 10 7.27 -21.31 -2.98
N ASP A 11 7.72 -20.57 -3.99
CA ASP A 11 7.91 -21.05 -5.36
C ASP A 11 9.30 -21.70 -5.58
N GLY A 12 10.18 -21.66 -4.57
CA GLY A 12 11.50 -22.26 -4.59
C GLY A 12 12.60 -21.44 -5.26
N SER A 13 12.30 -20.24 -5.79
CA SER A 13 13.31 -19.35 -6.37
C SER A 13 14.28 -18.75 -5.35
N ILE A 14 13.93 -18.78 -4.06
CA ILE A 14 14.78 -18.41 -2.93
C ILE A 14 14.97 -19.65 -2.05
N THR A 15 16.16 -20.23 -2.10
CA THR A 15 16.54 -21.38 -1.27
C THR A 15 16.84 -20.96 0.18
N PRO A 16 16.82 -21.89 1.16
CA PRO A 16 17.19 -21.59 2.55
C PRO A 16 18.54 -20.88 2.71
N ALA A 17 19.56 -21.28 1.94
CA ALA A 17 20.88 -20.63 1.93
C ALA A 17 20.87 -19.18 1.42
N GLN A 18 19.77 -18.74 0.80
CA GLN A 18 19.62 -17.40 0.23
C GLN A 18 18.64 -16.53 1.02
N TYR A 19 18.07 -17.01 2.13
CA TYR A 19 17.04 -16.28 2.86
C TYR A 19 17.47 -14.87 3.25
N ASN A 20 18.68 -14.68 3.80
CA ASN A 20 19.12 -13.36 4.23
C ASN A 20 19.61 -12.49 3.08
N SER A 21 20.35 -13.07 2.13
CA SER A 21 20.89 -12.33 0.98
C SER A 21 19.77 -11.83 0.05
N ALA A 22 18.73 -12.65 -0.18
CA ALA A 22 17.55 -12.22 -0.92
C ALA A 22 16.77 -11.12 -0.18
N TRP A 23 16.63 -11.24 1.15
CA TRP A 23 15.98 -10.21 1.97
C TRP A 23 16.70 -8.87 1.87
N THR A 24 18.02 -8.85 2.11
CA THR A 24 18.85 -7.62 2.05
C THR A 24 18.88 -7.03 0.64
N LYS A 25 19.01 -7.86 -0.40
CA LYS A 25 18.90 -7.43 -1.81
C LYS A 25 17.57 -6.72 -2.09
N MET A 26 16.44 -7.30 -1.66
CA MET A 26 15.12 -6.68 -1.86
C MET A 26 14.92 -5.42 -1.00
N ARG A 27 15.55 -5.34 0.17
CA ARG A 27 15.54 -4.12 1.00
C ARG A 27 16.28 -2.99 0.27
N LEU A 28 17.42 -3.27 -0.36
CA LEU A 28 18.09 -2.30 -1.21
C LEU A 28 17.22 -1.93 -2.42
N GLU A 29 16.73 -2.90 -3.18
CA GLU A 29 15.97 -2.69 -4.43
C GLU A 29 14.67 -1.88 -4.23
N TYR A 30 13.90 -2.14 -3.18
CA TYR A 30 12.59 -1.51 -2.99
C TYR A 30 12.59 -0.35 -2.01
N GLN A 31 13.61 -0.21 -1.16
CA GLN A 31 13.65 0.79 -0.08
C GLN A 31 14.94 1.62 -0.04
N GLY A 32 15.98 1.26 -0.80
CA GLY A 32 17.23 2.02 -0.82
C GLY A 32 18.04 1.95 0.47
N ILE A 33 17.95 0.83 1.18
CA ILE A 33 18.61 0.66 2.48
C ILE A 33 19.46 -0.60 2.50
N VAL A 34 20.61 -0.49 3.18
CA VAL A 34 21.53 -1.58 3.46
C VAL A 34 21.58 -1.86 4.98
N PRO A 35 21.94 -3.08 5.39
CA PRO A 35 22.26 -3.36 6.78
C PRO A 35 23.40 -2.45 7.27
N PRO A 36 23.36 -1.96 8.53
CA PRO A 36 24.43 -1.14 9.09
C PRO A 36 25.69 -1.94 9.47
N VAL A 37 25.59 -3.27 9.45
CA VAL A 37 26.69 -4.21 9.73
C VAL A 37 26.57 -5.39 8.77
N GLU A 38 27.69 -6.09 8.56
CA GLU A 38 27.69 -7.33 7.80
C GLU A 38 26.71 -8.35 8.42
N ARG A 39 26.03 -9.10 7.56
CA ARG A 39 25.05 -10.10 7.99
C ARG A 39 25.64 -11.49 7.84
N PRO A 40 25.52 -12.36 8.87
CA PRO A 40 26.03 -13.71 8.78
C PRO A 40 25.26 -14.51 7.73
N ALA A 41 25.93 -15.49 7.13
CA ALA A 41 25.38 -16.31 6.05
C ALA A 41 24.17 -17.15 6.50
N ASP A 42 24.13 -17.55 7.78
CA ASP A 42 23.04 -18.28 8.43
C ASP A 42 22.01 -17.36 9.13
N GLY A 43 22.12 -16.04 8.92
CA GLY A 43 21.18 -15.07 9.48
C GLY A 43 19.78 -15.17 8.88
N PHE A 44 18.77 -14.67 9.61
CA PHE A 44 17.39 -14.61 9.15
C PHE A 44 16.69 -13.31 9.58
N ASP A 45 17.14 -12.17 9.03
CA ASP A 45 16.62 -10.83 9.38
C ASP A 45 15.10 -10.72 9.12
N ALA A 46 14.59 -11.40 8.09
CA ALA A 46 13.16 -11.42 7.81
C ALA A 46 12.34 -11.97 8.99
N GLY A 47 12.89 -12.92 9.76
CA GLY A 47 12.27 -13.48 10.96
C GLY A 47 12.02 -12.45 12.07
N ALA A 48 12.78 -11.35 12.09
CA ALA A 48 12.58 -10.26 13.05
C ALA A 48 11.34 -9.40 12.73
N LYS A 49 10.70 -9.58 11.57
CA LYS A 49 9.44 -8.92 11.23
C LYS A 49 8.26 -9.82 11.58
N PHE A 50 7.53 -9.49 12.67
CA PHE A 50 6.39 -10.24 13.23
C PHE A 50 5.53 -11.04 12.23
N HIS A 51 5.12 -10.45 11.11
CA HIS A 51 4.26 -11.10 10.11
C HIS A 51 4.89 -12.32 9.44
N ILE A 52 6.22 -12.43 9.40
CA ILE A 52 6.94 -13.58 8.86
C ILE A 52 6.76 -14.80 9.79
N PRO A 53 7.21 -14.81 11.07
CA PRO A 53 6.99 -15.94 11.97
C PRO A 53 5.51 -16.11 12.34
N GLY A 54 4.73 -15.04 12.40
CA GLY A 54 3.29 -15.08 12.63
C GLY A 54 2.45 -15.51 11.40
N ASN A 55 3.10 -16.01 10.34
CA ASN A 55 2.51 -16.49 9.09
C ASN A 55 1.36 -15.63 8.52
N THR A 56 1.46 -14.31 8.64
CA THR A 56 0.39 -13.39 8.26
C THR A 56 0.73 -12.73 6.91
N PRO A 57 -0.09 -12.89 5.85
CA PRO A 57 0.10 -12.21 4.56
C PRO A 57 0.30 -10.69 4.68
N TYR A 58 1.31 -10.12 4.01
CA TYR A 58 1.66 -8.70 4.13
C TYR A 58 1.09 -7.81 3.02
N THR A 59 0.75 -8.38 1.86
CA THR A 59 0.20 -7.67 0.68
C THR A 59 -1.07 -6.91 1.02
N ARG A 60 -1.82 -7.37 2.04
CA ARG A 60 -2.99 -6.67 2.59
C ARG A 60 -2.70 -5.21 2.93
N TYR A 61 -1.52 -4.88 3.46
CA TYR A 61 -1.15 -3.50 3.82
C TYR A 61 -0.91 -2.62 2.59
N PHE A 62 -0.30 -3.19 1.54
CA PHE A 62 -0.05 -2.48 0.29
C PHE A 62 -1.38 -2.17 -0.43
N LEU A 63 -2.24 -3.18 -0.58
CA LEU A 63 -3.55 -3.01 -1.22
C LEU A 63 -4.47 -2.10 -0.40
N ALA A 64 -4.51 -2.27 0.93
CA ALA A 64 -5.29 -1.41 1.80
C ALA A 64 -4.87 0.06 1.69
N ARG A 65 -3.58 0.36 1.50
CA ARG A 65 -3.14 1.75 1.32
C ARG A 65 -3.64 2.35 0.01
N ILE A 66 -3.60 1.60 -1.09
CA ILE A 66 -4.17 2.05 -2.38
C ILE A 66 -5.68 2.27 -2.25
N LEU A 67 -6.39 1.27 -1.72
CA LEU A 67 -7.84 1.30 -1.54
C LEU A 67 -8.27 2.44 -0.61
N GLN A 68 -7.55 2.69 0.49
CA GLN A 68 -7.87 3.77 1.42
C GLN A 68 -8.07 5.10 0.70
N PHE A 69 -7.17 5.49 -0.20
CA PHE A 69 -7.29 6.74 -0.95
C PHE A 69 -8.38 6.68 -2.02
N GLN A 70 -8.62 5.51 -2.63
CA GLN A 70 -9.69 5.34 -3.60
C GLN A 70 -11.08 5.48 -2.96
N PHE A 71 -11.29 4.85 -1.80
CA PHE A 71 -12.50 5.04 -0.99
C PHE A 71 -12.61 6.49 -0.53
N TYR A 72 -11.52 7.08 -0.01
CA TYR A 72 -11.54 8.47 0.47
C TYR A 72 -11.90 9.47 -0.65
N GLN A 73 -11.32 9.34 -1.86
CA GLN A 73 -11.68 10.19 -2.99
C GLN A 73 -13.14 10.01 -3.42
N ALA A 74 -13.65 8.77 -3.43
CA ALA A 74 -15.05 8.51 -3.75
C ALA A 74 -16.00 9.16 -2.73
N ALA A 75 -15.71 9.02 -1.43
CA ALA A 75 -16.46 9.64 -0.35
C ALA A 75 -16.48 11.18 -0.48
N CYS A 76 -15.32 11.79 -0.77
CA CYS A 76 -15.21 13.23 -0.99
C CYS A 76 -16.02 13.73 -2.19
N LYS A 77 -16.02 12.97 -3.30
CA LYS A 77 -16.84 13.28 -4.48
C LYS A 77 -18.33 13.19 -4.17
N GLN A 78 -18.76 12.12 -3.48
CA GLN A 78 -20.14 11.97 -3.02
C GLN A 78 -20.56 13.09 -2.05
N ALA A 79 -19.63 13.61 -1.24
CA ALA A 79 -19.86 14.75 -0.37
C ALA A 79 -19.88 16.11 -1.09
N GLY A 80 -19.68 16.14 -2.41
CA GLY A 80 -19.65 17.38 -3.21
C GLY A 80 -18.38 18.21 -3.01
N TRP A 81 -17.30 17.64 -2.45
CA TRP A 81 -16.06 18.36 -2.24
C TRP A 81 -15.31 18.60 -3.55
N THR A 82 -14.98 19.86 -3.85
CA THR A 82 -14.27 20.27 -5.07
C THR A 82 -12.84 20.76 -4.83
N GLY A 83 -12.42 20.89 -3.56
CA GLY A 83 -11.09 21.35 -3.19
C GLY A 83 -10.01 20.26 -3.20
N PRO A 84 -8.79 20.57 -2.69
CA PRO A 84 -7.70 19.61 -2.59
C PRO A 84 -8.12 18.38 -1.78
N LEU A 85 -7.81 17.18 -2.28
CA LEU A 85 -8.29 15.93 -1.68
C LEU A 85 -7.87 15.79 -0.21
N HIS A 86 -6.63 16.15 0.15
CA HIS A 86 -6.12 16.09 1.52
C HIS A 86 -6.81 17.02 2.53
N ARG A 87 -7.69 17.94 2.08
CA ARG A 87 -8.48 18.84 2.93
C ARG A 87 -9.94 18.44 3.05
N CYS A 88 -10.36 17.41 2.33
CA CYS A 88 -11.74 16.95 2.37
C CYS A 88 -12.12 16.44 3.76
N SER A 89 -13.33 16.79 4.19
CA SER A 89 -14.02 16.10 5.28
C SER A 89 -15.43 15.77 4.81
N PHE A 90 -15.83 14.52 4.99
CA PHE A 90 -17.22 14.07 4.80
C PHE A 90 -17.88 13.77 6.15
N TYR A 91 -17.35 14.33 7.24
CA TYR A 91 -17.98 14.27 8.56
C TYR A 91 -19.41 14.81 8.51
N GLY A 92 -20.36 14.09 9.11
CA GLY A 92 -21.77 14.44 9.10
C GLY A 92 -22.50 14.21 7.78
N ASN A 93 -21.84 13.72 6.73
CA ASN A 93 -22.49 13.42 5.46
C ASN A 93 -23.21 12.06 5.52
N LYS A 94 -24.54 12.11 5.71
CA LYS A 94 -25.39 10.92 5.83
C LYS A 94 -25.44 10.08 4.55
N GLU A 95 -25.35 10.70 3.39
CA GLU A 95 -25.41 9.98 2.10
C GLU A 95 -24.14 9.15 1.88
N VAL A 96 -22.96 9.73 2.15
CA VAL A 96 -21.69 8.98 2.16
C VAL A 96 -21.74 7.82 3.15
N GLY A 97 -22.27 8.06 4.36
CA GLY A 97 -22.44 7.04 5.38
C GLY A 97 -23.30 5.87 4.90
N LYS A 98 -24.47 6.16 4.30
CA LYS A 98 -25.38 5.16 3.73
C LYS A 98 -24.71 4.34 2.62
N ASN A 99 -23.98 4.99 1.72
CA ASN A 99 -23.28 4.30 0.63
C ASN A 99 -22.13 3.42 1.15
N LEU A 100 -21.43 3.87 2.18
CA LEU A 100 -20.38 3.09 2.83
C LEU A 100 -20.97 1.88 3.56
N GLU A 101 -22.04 2.06 4.32
CA GLU A 101 -22.77 1.00 5.01
C GLU A 101 -23.29 -0.07 4.03
N ALA A 102 -23.88 0.35 2.92
CA ALA A 102 -24.35 -0.57 1.87
C ALA A 102 -23.21 -1.43 1.32
N THR A 103 -22.01 -0.84 1.17
CA THR A 103 -20.82 -1.56 0.69
C THR A 103 -20.26 -2.50 1.75
N LEU A 104 -20.15 -2.04 3.01
CA LEU A 104 -19.65 -2.84 4.13
C LEU A 104 -20.56 -4.04 4.42
N SER A 105 -21.88 -3.85 4.32
CA SER A 105 -22.89 -4.90 4.52
C SER A 105 -22.80 -6.05 3.52
N MET A 106 -22.13 -5.85 2.38
CA MET A 106 -21.91 -6.93 1.41
C MET A 106 -20.99 -8.03 1.97
N GLY A 107 -20.09 -7.70 2.90
CA GLY A 107 -19.11 -8.65 3.43
C GLY A 107 -18.36 -9.40 2.32
N MET A 108 -18.44 -10.73 2.35
CA MET A 108 -17.87 -11.61 1.31
C MET A 108 -18.94 -12.22 0.38
N SER A 109 -20.16 -11.69 0.37
CA SER A 109 -21.26 -12.23 -0.46
C SER A 109 -21.12 -11.94 -1.95
N LYS A 110 -20.24 -10.99 -2.32
CA LYS A 110 -19.95 -10.59 -3.69
C LYS A 110 -18.44 -10.56 -3.94
N PRO A 111 -17.99 -10.76 -5.20
CA PRO A 111 -16.61 -10.50 -5.58
C PRO A 111 -16.18 -9.08 -5.19
N TRP A 112 -14.98 -8.93 -4.64
CA TRP A 112 -14.47 -7.62 -4.21
C TRP A 112 -14.52 -6.50 -5.27
N PRO A 113 -14.38 -6.76 -6.61
CA PRO A 113 -14.52 -5.71 -7.60
C PRO A 113 -15.93 -5.12 -7.67
N GLU A 114 -16.96 -5.92 -7.36
CA GLU A 114 -18.35 -5.45 -7.31
C GLU A 114 -18.57 -4.57 -6.08
N ALA A 115 -18.08 -4.99 -4.91
CA ALA A 115 -18.12 -4.16 -3.70
C ALA A 115 -17.34 -2.85 -3.88
N LEU A 116 -16.16 -2.90 -4.51
CA LEU A 116 -15.38 -1.70 -4.83
C LEU A 116 -16.15 -0.76 -5.76
N LYS A 117 -16.81 -1.31 -6.79
CA LYS A 117 -17.61 -0.53 -7.75
C LYS A 117 -18.82 0.11 -7.08
N ALA A 118 -19.47 -0.58 -6.14
CA ALA A 118 -20.64 -0.07 -5.43
C ALA A 118 -20.34 1.25 -4.69
N PHE A 119 -19.16 1.38 -4.09
CA PHE A 119 -18.77 2.62 -3.41
C PHE A 119 -18.05 3.63 -4.30
N THR A 120 -17.13 3.16 -5.15
CA THR A 120 -16.17 4.03 -5.85
C THR A 120 -16.55 4.32 -7.31
N GLY A 121 -17.55 3.63 -7.84
CA GLY A 121 -17.92 3.65 -9.26
C GLY A 121 -16.97 2.87 -10.18
N SER A 122 -15.87 2.31 -9.66
CA SER A 122 -14.88 1.55 -10.43
C SER A 122 -14.70 0.14 -9.86
N SER A 123 -14.62 -0.87 -10.73
CA SER A 123 -14.24 -2.24 -10.35
C SER A 123 -12.72 -2.47 -10.30
N LYS A 124 -11.93 -1.45 -10.66
CA LYS A 124 -10.46 -1.52 -10.71
C LYS A 124 -9.85 -0.76 -9.55
N MET A 125 -8.81 -1.34 -8.95
CA MET A 125 -7.93 -0.63 -8.03
C MET A 125 -7.13 0.44 -8.78
N SER A 126 -6.94 1.59 -8.15
CA SER A 126 -6.16 2.69 -8.72
C SER A 126 -5.31 3.38 -7.66
N ALA A 127 -4.03 3.58 -7.96
CA ALA A 127 -3.14 4.39 -7.13
C ALA A 127 -3.30 5.90 -7.39
N LYS A 128 -4.03 6.31 -8.43
CA LYS A 128 -4.23 7.73 -8.78
C LYS A 128 -4.77 8.57 -7.60
N PRO A 129 -5.80 8.12 -6.85
CA PRO A 129 -6.30 8.87 -5.69
C PRO A 129 -5.24 9.13 -4.61
N MET A 130 -4.30 8.19 -4.41
CA MET A 130 -3.18 8.38 -3.48
C MET A 130 -2.21 9.45 -3.98
N LEU A 131 -1.90 9.43 -5.29
CA LEU A 131 -1.08 10.46 -5.91
C LEU A 131 -1.76 11.85 -5.85
N ASP A 132 -3.06 11.92 -6.13
CA ASP A 132 -3.84 13.16 -6.07
C ASP A 132 -3.87 13.73 -4.62
N TYR A 133 -3.93 12.86 -3.60
CA TYR A 133 -3.89 13.27 -2.19
C TYR A 133 -2.55 13.96 -1.85
N PHE A 134 -1.44 13.35 -2.25
CA PHE A 134 -0.08 13.84 -1.94
C PHE A 134 0.49 14.81 -2.98
N ALA A 135 -0.26 15.17 -4.03
CA ALA A 135 0.23 16.02 -5.12
C ALA A 135 0.91 17.33 -4.62
N PRO A 136 0.35 18.08 -3.67
CA PRO A 136 1.01 19.30 -3.18
C PRO A 136 2.36 19.04 -2.49
N LEU A 137 2.47 17.93 -1.75
CA LEU A 137 3.72 17.52 -1.13
C LEU A 137 4.73 17.08 -2.20
N LYS A 138 4.27 16.33 -3.20
CA LYS A 138 5.11 15.89 -4.32
C LYS A 138 5.68 17.08 -5.10
N ASP A 139 4.84 18.07 -5.42
CA ASP A 139 5.28 19.29 -6.11
C ASP A 139 6.30 20.07 -5.29
N TRP A 140 6.12 20.11 -3.97
CA TRP A 140 7.09 20.73 -3.07
C TRP A 140 8.41 19.96 -3.04
N LEU A 141 8.36 18.63 -2.88
CA LEU A 141 9.54 17.75 -2.87
C LEU A 141 10.32 17.84 -4.19
N ASP A 142 9.64 17.92 -5.33
CA ASP A 142 10.29 18.06 -6.64
C ASP A 142 11.06 19.37 -6.76
N LYS A 143 10.61 20.44 -6.10
CA LYS A 143 11.35 21.71 -6.02
C LYS A 143 12.55 21.60 -5.09
N GLN A 144 12.38 21.01 -3.91
CA GLN A 144 13.47 20.87 -2.93
C GLN A 144 14.59 19.95 -3.42
N ASN A 145 14.23 18.90 -4.16
CA ASN A 145 15.18 17.90 -4.62
C ASN A 145 15.86 18.28 -5.94
N LYS A 146 15.65 19.49 -6.48
CA LYS A 146 16.38 19.94 -7.67
C LYS A 146 17.88 19.93 -7.39
N GLY A 147 18.62 19.22 -8.24
CA GLY A 147 20.08 19.05 -8.11
C GLY A 147 20.52 17.95 -7.15
N GLN A 148 19.59 17.28 -6.46
CA GLN A 148 19.91 16.11 -5.64
C GLN A 148 20.02 14.85 -6.51
N LYS A 149 20.83 13.89 -6.07
CA LYS A 149 20.93 12.57 -6.72
C LYS A 149 19.61 11.82 -6.53
N THR A 150 19.03 11.35 -7.63
CA THR A 150 17.82 10.50 -7.59
C THR A 150 18.18 9.05 -7.30
N GLY A 151 17.41 8.40 -6.43
CA GLY A 151 17.66 7.02 -6.01
C GLY A 151 18.67 6.95 -4.88
N TRP A 152 19.36 5.82 -4.79
CA TRP A 152 20.44 5.55 -3.84
C TRP A 152 21.71 5.17 -4.62
#